data_AF-A0A3Q2TM90-F1
#
_entry.id   AF-A0A3Q2TM90-F1
#
_cell.length_a   1.000
_cell.length_b   1.000
_cell.length_c   1.000
_cell.angle_alpha   90.00
_cell.angle_beta   90.00
_cell.angle_gamma   90.00
#
_symmetry.space_group_name_H-M   'P 1'
#
loop_
_entity.id
_entity.type
_entity.pdbx_description
1 polymer ?
#
loop_
_entity_poly.entity_id
_entity_poly.type
_entity_poly.pdbx_seq_one_letter_code
_entity_poly.pdbx_strand_id
1 'polypeptide(L)'
;MVRYFYSEVHIESPWHQVLAAFWQRYPNPYSTHVLTEDVLYRELTPSNHLLSRRLLTKTNRLPGWAELIFPTHLSRVVYVLEDSIVDVEASTLTTKTWNLNHSPGSPPLFMDWPDPFR
;
A
#
# COMPACT_ATOMS: atom_id res chain seq x y z
N MET A 1 4.63 21.24 -3.17
CA MET A 1 3.41 21.31 -4.00
C MET A 1 2.69 19.97 -3.89
N VAL A 2 1.43 19.94 -3.46
CA VAL A 2 0.64 18.71 -3.38
C VAL A 2 -0.01 18.46 -4.74
N ARG A 3 -0.05 17.21 -5.20
CA ARG A 3 -0.75 16.80 -6.43
C ARG A 3 -1.88 15.84 -6.04
N TYR A 4 -3.06 16.05 -6.62
CA TYR A 4 -4.23 15.20 -6.42
C TYR A 4 -4.47 14.36 -7.68
N PHE A 5 -4.83 13.09 -7.48
CA PHE A 5 -5.20 12.15 -8.52
C PHE A 5 -6.41 11.34 -8.07
N TYR A 6 -7.34 11.09 -8.98
CA TYR A 6 -8.54 10.29 -8.75
C TYR A 6 -8.84 9.44 -9.99
N SER A 7 -9.26 8.20 -9.76
CA SER A 7 -9.65 7.24 -10.81
C SER A 7 -10.69 6.28 -10.26
N GLU A 8 -11.64 5.88 -11.10
CA GLU A 8 -12.66 4.88 -10.83
C GLU A 8 -12.59 3.78 -11.88
N VAL A 9 -12.65 2.51 -11.46
CA VAL A 9 -12.55 1.34 -12.33
C VAL A 9 -13.51 0.27 -11.86
N HIS A 10 -14.20 -0.38 -12.80
CA HIS A 10 -15.05 -1.54 -12.53
C HIS A 10 -14.30 -2.84 -12.86
N ILE A 11 -14.27 -3.78 -11.92
CA ILE A 11 -13.71 -5.13 -12.11
C ILE A 11 -14.90 -6.10 -12.19
N GLU A 12 -15.04 -6.80 -13.32
CA GLU A 12 -16.12 -7.76 -13.58
C GLU A 12 -15.92 -9.07 -12.80
N SER A 13 -15.92 -8.99 -11.47
CA SER A 13 -15.80 -10.15 -10.58
C SER A 13 -16.54 -9.88 -9.27
N PRO A 14 -17.13 -10.91 -8.64
CA PRO A 14 -17.74 -10.75 -7.32
C PRO A 14 -16.76 -10.18 -6.29
N TRP A 15 -17.26 -9.34 -5.38
CA TRP A 15 -16.43 -8.65 -4.39
C TRP A 15 -15.48 -9.58 -3.61
N HIS A 16 -15.97 -10.74 -3.17
CA HIS A 16 -15.16 -11.71 -2.42
C HIS A 16 -13.99 -12.27 -3.25
N GLN A 17 -14.13 -12.38 -4.57
CA GLN A 17 -13.03 -12.79 -5.45
C GLN A 17 -12.00 -11.67 -5.59
N VAL A 18 -12.45 -10.42 -5.73
CA VAL A 18 -11.57 -9.25 -5.76
C VAL A 18 -10.81 -9.11 -4.44
N LEU A 19 -11.48 -9.31 -3.31
CA LEU A 19 -10.86 -9.32 -1.98
C LEU A 19 -9.82 -10.44 -1.84
N ALA A 20 -10.14 -11.66 -2.25
CA ALA A 20 -9.18 -12.77 -2.22
C ALA A 20 -7.97 -12.49 -3.13
N ALA A 21 -8.21 -11.98 -4.33
CA ALA A 21 -7.17 -11.58 -5.26
C ALA A 21 -6.30 -10.44 -4.71
N PHE A 22 -6.85 -9.50 -3.96
CA PHE A 22 -6.09 -8.42 -3.32
C PHE A 22 -5.01 -8.94 -2.38
N TRP A 23 -5.29 -10.00 -1.62
CA TRP A 23 -4.32 -10.63 -0.72
C TRP A 23 -3.30 -11.50 -1.44
N GLN A 24 -3.65 -12.02 -2.63
CA GLN A 24 -2.82 -12.93 -3.43
C GLN A 24 -2.23 -12.26 -4.68
N ARG A 25 -2.31 -10.93 -4.78
CA ARG A 25 -1.91 -10.19 -5.99
C ARG A 25 -0.42 -10.24 -6.26
N TYR A 26 0.40 -10.66 -5.29
CA TYR A 26 1.83 -10.85 -5.48
C TYR A 26 2.24 -12.31 -5.20
N PRO A 27 3.18 -12.86 -5.98
CA PRO A 27 3.83 -12.24 -7.15
C PRO A 27 2.92 -12.22 -8.40
N ASN A 28 3.14 -11.26 -9.31
CA ASN A 28 2.44 -11.20 -10.60
C ASN A 28 3.34 -10.60 -11.70
N PRO A 29 3.07 -10.87 -13.00
CA PRO A 29 3.94 -10.42 -14.11
C PRO A 29 3.94 -8.89 -14.34
N TYR A 30 2.94 -8.16 -13.84
CA TYR A 30 2.83 -6.71 -13.97
C TYR A 30 3.59 -5.95 -12.86
N SER A 31 3.87 -6.61 -11.74
CA SER A 31 4.50 -6.01 -10.56
C SER A 31 5.79 -6.71 -10.14
N THR A 32 6.66 -7.01 -11.11
CA THR A 32 8.00 -7.62 -10.88
C THR A 32 8.93 -6.77 -10.00
N HIS A 33 8.59 -5.51 -9.78
CA HIS A 33 9.34 -4.59 -8.93
C HIS A 33 9.07 -4.80 -7.43
N VAL A 34 8.01 -5.51 -7.05
CA VAL A 34 7.72 -5.88 -5.66
C VAL A 34 8.54 -7.11 -5.30
N LEU A 35 9.38 -6.98 -4.28
CA LEU A 35 10.35 -7.99 -3.85
C LEU A 35 9.82 -8.84 -2.70
N THR A 36 9.20 -8.19 -1.69
CA THR A 36 8.66 -8.88 -0.51
C THR A 36 7.34 -8.26 -0.11
N GLU A 37 6.52 -9.07 0.57
CA GLU A 37 5.24 -8.67 1.13
C GLU A 37 5.02 -9.44 2.44
N ASP A 38 4.95 -8.71 3.55
CA ASP A 38 4.86 -9.26 4.90
C ASP A 38 3.64 -8.70 5.62
N VAL A 39 2.93 -9.53 6.39
CA VAL A 39 1.84 -9.06 7.26
C VAL A 39 2.45 -8.75 8.62
N LEU A 40 2.47 -7.47 8.99
CA LEU A 40 3.01 -7.01 10.27
C LEU A 40 1.99 -7.12 11.40
N TYR A 41 0.71 -6.91 11.09
CA TYR A 41 -0.37 -6.98 12.05
C TYR A 41 -1.67 -7.36 11.35
N ARG A 42 -2.52 -8.13 12.06
CA ARG A 42 -3.86 -8.47 11.64
C ARG A 42 -4.74 -8.74 12.86
N GLU A 43 -5.90 -8.11 12.89
CA GLU A 43 -6.88 -8.26 13.97
C GLU A 43 -8.29 -8.19 13.41
N LEU A 44 -9.19 -8.98 14.00
CA LEU A 44 -10.64 -8.84 13.79
C LEU A 44 -11.20 -8.00 14.94
N THR A 45 -11.78 -6.85 14.62
CA THR A 45 -12.35 -5.95 15.63
C THR A 45 -13.65 -6.51 16.22
N PRO A 46 -14.09 -6.05 17.40
CA PRO A 46 -15.43 -6.36 17.93
C PRO A 46 -16.57 -5.91 17.00
N SER A 47 -16.32 -4.92 16.14
CA SER A 47 -17.26 -4.45 15.11
C SER A 47 -17.20 -5.25 13.81
N ASN A 48 -16.58 -6.44 13.82
CA ASN A 48 -16.49 -7.35 12.69
C ASN A 48 -15.72 -6.80 11.47
N HIS A 49 -14.74 -5.92 11.70
CA HIS A 49 -13.83 -5.44 10.65
C HIS A 49 -12.50 -6.18 10.72
N LEU A 50 -11.96 -6.60 9.58
CA LEU A 50 -10.60 -7.14 9.51
C LEU A 50 -9.61 -6.01 9.25
N LEU A 51 -8.82 -5.68 10.26
CA LEU A 51 -7.70 -4.75 10.14
C LEU A 51 -6.45 -5.52 9.72
N SER A 52 -5.69 -4.97 8.80
CA SER A 52 -4.39 -5.53 8.41
C SER A 52 -3.38 -4.43 8.07
N ARG A 53 -2.17 -4.58 8.59
CA ARG A 53 -1.00 -3.78 8.22
C ARG A 53 0.03 -4.68 7.55
N ARG A 54 0.42 -4.30 6.34
CA ARG A 54 1.40 -5.03 5.53
C ARG A 54 2.59 -4.14 5.19
N LEU A 55 3.76 -4.75 5.11
CA LEU A 55 4.98 -4.11 4.65
C LEU A 55 5.36 -4.71 3.30
N LEU A 56 5.53 -3.84 2.32
CA LEU A 56 5.98 -4.22 0.99
C LEU A 56 7.35 -3.61 0.74
N THR A 57 8.22 -4.39 0.12
CA THR A 57 9.54 -3.95 -0.33
C THR A 57 9.52 -3.89 -1.84
N LYS A 58 9.83 -2.73 -2.43
CA LYS A 58 9.88 -2.55 -3.89
C LYS A 58 11.20 -1.98 -4.37
N THR A 59 11.56 -2.29 -5.61
CA THR A 59 12.69 -1.65 -6.30
C THR A 59 12.30 -0.27 -6.82
N ASN A 60 13.19 0.71 -6.65
CA ASN A 60 13.08 2.05 -7.19
C ASN A 60 14.26 2.29 -8.13
N ARG A 61 14.01 2.14 -9.42
CA ARG A 61 14.99 2.49 -10.47
C ARG A 61 14.91 3.99 -10.68
N LEU A 62 16.01 4.68 -10.42
CA LEU A 62 16.11 6.11 -10.70
C LEU A 62 16.07 6.33 -12.22
N PRO A 63 15.47 7.42 -12.70
CA PRO A 63 15.68 7.86 -14.07
C PRO A 63 17.18 8.06 -14.34
N GLY A 64 17.67 7.78 -15.55
CA GLY A 64 19.10 7.84 -15.85
C GLY A 64 19.75 9.21 -15.56
N TRP A 65 19.00 10.32 -15.70
CA TRP A 65 19.49 11.65 -15.31
C TRP A 65 19.67 11.80 -13.78
N ALA A 66 18.83 11.12 -13.00
CA ALA A 66 18.85 11.20 -11.53
C ALA A 66 19.99 10.37 -10.94
N GLU A 67 20.41 9.29 -11.61
CA GLU A 67 21.60 8.51 -11.22
C GLU A 67 22.90 9.35 -11.25
N LEU A 68 22.94 10.42 -12.05
CA LEU A 68 24.09 11.34 -12.13
C LEU A 68 24.13 12.36 -11.00
N ILE A 69 22.99 12.63 -10.36
CA ILE A 69 22.83 13.68 -9.34
C ILE A 69 22.78 13.08 -7.93
N PHE A 70 22.19 11.89 -7.80
CA PHE A 70 22.01 11.21 -6.53
C PHE A 70 23.07 10.12 -6.32
N PRO A 71 23.71 10.04 -5.13
CA PRO A 71 24.69 9.00 -4.84
C PRO A 71 24.18 7.59 -5.15
N THR A 72 25.01 6.76 -5.80
CA THR A 72 24.70 5.37 -6.19
C THR A 72 24.34 4.45 -5.02
N HIS A 73 24.66 4.85 -3.79
CA HIS A 73 24.36 4.14 -2.54
C HIS A 73 22.98 4.46 -1.94
N LEU A 74 22.21 5.41 -2.50
CA LEU A 74 20.83 5.62 -2.07
C LEU A 74 20.04 4.34 -2.30
N SER A 75 19.34 3.87 -1.26
CA SER A 75 18.70 2.56 -1.28
C SER A 75 17.75 2.47 -2.49
N ARG A 76 18.08 1.58 -3.43
CA ARG A 76 17.18 1.17 -4.54
C ARG A 76 15.92 0.47 -4.03
N VAL A 77 15.77 0.37 -2.73
CA VAL A 77 14.70 -0.31 -2.03
C VAL A 77 13.82 0.73 -1.36
N VAL A 78 12.53 0.67 -1.64
CA VAL A 78 11.49 1.47 -1.02
C VAL A 78 10.61 0.55 -0.19
N TYR A 79 10.40 0.95 1.06
CA TYR A 79 9.47 0.30 1.97
C TYR A 79 8.13 1.00 1.89
N VAL A 80 7.06 0.24 1.74
CA VAL A 80 5.68 0.72 1.64
C VAL A 80 4.87 0.08 2.74
N LEU A 81 4.22 0.88 3.58
CA LEU A 81 3.16 0.37 4.45
C LEU A 81 1.84 0.38 3.71
N GLU A 82 1.07 -0.69 3.90
CA GLU A 82 -0.31 -0.84 3.46
C GLU A 82 -1.17 -1.14 4.68
N ASP A 83 -2.02 -0.19 5.04
CA ASP A 83 -3.09 -0.39 6.00
C ASP A 83 -4.39 -0.71 5.24
N SER A 84 -5.17 -1.64 5.76
CA SER A 84 -6.39 -2.11 5.11
C SER A 84 -7.46 -2.46 6.14
N ILE A 85 -8.70 -2.14 5.79
CA ILE A 85 -9.90 -2.44 6.56
C ILE A 85 -10.87 -3.17 5.63
N VAL A 86 -11.29 -4.36 6.03
CA VAL A 86 -12.37 -5.10 5.38
C VAL A 86 -13.62 -5.02 6.23
N ASP A 87 -14.71 -4.59 5.64
CA ASP A 87 -16.06 -4.71 6.19
C ASP A 87 -16.83 -5.70 5.30
N VAL A 88 -17.15 -6.87 5.87
CA VAL A 88 -17.83 -7.95 5.15
C VAL A 88 -19.32 -7.66 4.97
N GLU A 89 -19.95 -6.95 5.90
CA GLU A 89 -21.37 -6.60 5.83
C GLU A 89 -21.63 -5.58 4.73
N ALA A 90 -20.78 -4.54 4.65
CA ALA A 90 -20.85 -3.56 3.59
C ALA A 90 -20.21 -4.03 2.27
N SER A 91 -19.52 -5.18 2.27
CA SER A 91 -18.69 -5.63 1.14
C SER A 91 -17.73 -4.53 0.66
N THR A 92 -16.99 -3.94 1.61
CA THR A 92 -16.01 -2.88 1.31
C THR A 92 -14.61 -3.28 1.77
N LEU A 93 -13.63 -2.89 0.96
CA LEU A 93 -12.20 -2.95 1.29
C LEU A 93 -11.65 -1.55 1.11
N THR A 94 -11.17 -0.94 2.20
CA THR A 94 -10.50 0.36 2.14
C THR A 94 -9.03 0.18 2.44
N THR A 95 -8.16 0.71 1.59
CA THR A 95 -6.70 0.56 1.70
C THR A 95 -6.02 1.91 1.67
N LYS A 96 -4.99 2.08 2.49
CA LYS A 96 -4.14 3.25 2.54
C LYS A 96 -2.68 2.82 2.42
N THR A 97 -1.95 3.39 1.48
CA THR A 97 -0.54 3.04 1.24
C THR A 97 0.35 4.27 1.26
N TRP A 98 1.54 4.16 1.84
CA TRP A 98 2.55 5.22 1.83
C TRP A 98 3.97 4.65 1.93
N ASN A 99 4.94 5.38 1.39
CA ASN A 99 6.34 5.00 1.53
C ASN A 99 6.84 5.38 2.93
N LEU A 100 7.58 4.48 3.59
CA LEU A 100 8.25 4.75 4.87
C LEU A 100 9.58 5.50 4.71
N ASN A 101 10.28 5.26 3.61
CA ASN A 101 11.52 5.92 3.25
C ASN A 101 11.35 6.78 2.00
N HIS A 102 12.29 7.70 1.75
CA HIS A 102 12.27 8.66 0.64
C HIS A 102 11.09 9.66 0.66
N SER A 103 10.42 9.83 1.81
CA SER A 103 9.43 10.89 2.06
C SER A 103 10.04 12.02 2.90
N PRO A 104 10.47 13.14 2.29
CA PRO A 104 10.97 14.28 3.05
C PRO A 104 9.80 14.95 3.79
N GLY A 105 9.72 14.74 5.10
CA GLY A 105 9.01 15.64 6.03
C GLY A 105 7.49 15.74 5.93
N SER A 106 6.78 14.70 5.50
CA SER A 106 5.31 14.69 5.62
C SER A 106 4.88 13.86 6.83
N PRO A 107 4.40 14.46 7.95
CA PRO A 107 3.48 13.72 8.79
C PRO A 107 2.30 13.30 7.91
N PRO A 108 1.64 12.16 8.17
CA PRO A 108 0.52 11.73 7.34
C PRO A 108 -0.55 12.83 7.35
N LEU A 109 -0.60 13.62 6.27
CA LEU A 109 -1.58 14.67 6.04
C LEU A 109 -2.92 14.03 5.74
N PHE A 110 -3.52 13.34 6.70
CA PHE A 110 -4.93 12.93 6.67
C PHE A 110 -5.40 12.80 8.12
N MET A 111 -5.83 13.93 8.69
CA MET A 111 -6.35 14.06 10.06
C MET A 111 -7.67 13.30 10.29
N ASP A 112 -8.30 12.78 9.24
CA ASP A 112 -9.64 12.18 9.32
C ASP A 112 -9.64 10.64 9.15
N TRP A 113 -8.48 10.00 9.00
CA TRP A 113 -8.41 8.54 9.12
C TRP A 113 -8.09 8.22 10.58
N PRO A 114 -9.08 7.84 11.41
CA PRO A 114 -8.78 7.35 12.75
C PRO A 114 -7.82 6.17 12.55
N ASP A 115 -6.61 6.24 13.13
CA ASP A 115 -5.65 5.15 13.05
C ASP A 115 -6.30 3.95 13.76
N PRO A 116 -6.82 2.96 13.02
CA PRO A 116 -7.57 1.87 13.65
C PRO A 116 -6.62 0.90 14.37
N PHE A 117 -5.30 1.15 14.29
CA PHE A 117 -4.23 0.38 14.90
C PHE A 117 -3.65 1.07 16.15
N ARG A 118 -4.27 2.16 16.65
CA ARG A 118 -3.91 2.85 17.89
C ARG A 118 -4.83 2.50 19.05
#